data_AF-A0A1F5EIF6-F1
#
_entry.id   AF-A0A1F5EIF6-F1
#
_cell.length_a   1.000
_cell.length_b   1.000
_cell.length_c   1.000
_cell.angle_alpha   90.00
_cell.angle_beta   90.00
_cell.angle_gamma   90.00
#
_symmetry.space_group_name_H-M   'P 1'
#
loop_
_entity.id
_entity.type
_entity.pdbx_description
1 polymer ?
#
loop_
_entity_poly.entity_id
_entity_poly.type
_entity_poly.pdbx_seq_one_letter_code
_entity_poly.pdbx_strand_id
1 'polypeptide(L)'
;MLTKYTHNNITWIDLESPTKDEVHKIMGEYSIYPVVAEELLMPTMKPRVDIYDNYIYIILHFPAFRHTHGSQQNQEVDFIVGKDFIITTRYDTIDPLHKFSKVFEVNSILDKSGIDKHAGYIFFFMIKKLYKALEHELEYIDDALKTIEFDIFNGHEKEMVISLSIVSKDLLNFKQALRLHKDVLESFEIAGLKFFGNLFLHEIKSIIGEYYRVNGTISAHIDSMRELRETNNSIVSTKQNEVMKVLTIMAFVTFPLALIASIFGMNTDYLPIVGHTNDFWIVISVMFIFTISILILFKYKKWL
;
A
#
# COMPACT_ATOMS: atom_id res chain seq x y z
N MET A 1 18.82 -13.89 -19.63
CA MET A 1 18.13 -14.88 -20.48
C MET A 1 17.28 -14.15 -21.50
N LEU A 2 17.67 -14.26 -22.76
CA LEU A 2 16.97 -13.71 -23.92
C LEU A 2 15.94 -14.72 -24.46
N THR A 3 14.69 -14.27 -24.62
CA THR A 3 13.62 -15.01 -25.30
C THR A 3 13.07 -14.19 -26.46
N LYS A 4 12.74 -14.82 -27.59
CA LYS A 4 12.27 -14.15 -28.80
C LYS A 4 10.96 -14.77 -29.28
N TYR A 5 9.95 -13.94 -29.49
CA TYR A 5 8.64 -14.30 -30.01
C TYR A 5 8.36 -13.51 -31.28
N THR A 6 7.81 -14.14 -32.32
CA THR A 6 7.50 -13.48 -33.59
C THR A 6 6.08 -13.80 -34.02
N HIS A 7 5.31 -12.77 -34.35
CA HIS A 7 3.93 -12.89 -34.83
C HIS A 7 3.62 -11.77 -35.82
N ASN A 8 3.02 -12.09 -36.99
CA ASN A 8 2.64 -11.14 -38.05
C ASN A 8 3.72 -10.08 -38.37
N ASN A 9 4.97 -10.52 -38.60
CA ASN A 9 6.16 -9.68 -38.82
C ASN A 9 6.60 -8.78 -37.67
N ILE A 10 5.92 -8.81 -36.52
CA ILE A 10 6.34 -8.11 -35.32
C ILE A 10 7.10 -9.07 -34.41
N THR A 11 8.24 -8.62 -33.92
CA THR A 11 9.08 -9.41 -33.01
C THR A 11 9.08 -8.81 -31.61
N TRP A 12 8.72 -9.61 -30.61
CA TRP A 12 8.97 -9.29 -29.22
C TRP A 12 10.21 -10.03 -28.71
N ILE A 13 11.15 -9.27 -28.16
CA ILE A 13 12.34 -9.76 -27.49
C ILE A 13 12.20 -9.47 -26.00
N ASP A 14 12.37 -10.49 -25.18
CA ASP A 14 12.27 -10.40 -23.73
C ASP A 14 13.62 -10.72 -23.10
N LEU A 15 14.18 -9.74 -22.40
CA LEU A 15 15.48 -9.78 -21.75
C LEU A 15 15.29 -9.81 -20.23
N GLU A 16 15.59 -10.96 -19.63
CA GLU A 16 15.60 -11.11 -18.18
C GLU A 16 17.03 -11.12 -17.66
N SER A 17 17.43 -10.09 -16.90
CA SER A 17 18.79 -9.85 -16.41
C SER A 17 19.84 -10.11 -17.50
N PRO A 18 19.84 -9.30 -18.59
CA PRO A 18 20.63 -9.61 -19.76
C PRO A 18 22.14 -9.47 -19.51
N THR A 19 22.89 -10.34 -20.15
CA THR A 19 24.36 -10.26 -20.19
C THR A 19 24.83 -9.21 -21.20
N LYS A 20 26.08 -8.75 -21.06
CA LYS A 20 26.70 -7.83 -22.02
C LYS A 20 26.64 -8.35 -23.45
N ASP A 21 26.82 -9.66 -23.65
CA ASP A 21 26.82 -10.27 -24.97
C ASP A 21 25.41 -10.28 -25.59
N GLU A 22 24.37 -10.58 -24.79
CA GLU A 22 22.97 -10.51 -25.21
C GLU A 22 22.59 -9.08 -25.62
N VAL A 23 22.99 -8.07 -24.83
CA VAL A 23 22.77 -6.66 -25.14
C VAL A 23 23.48 -6.23 -26.42
N HIS A 24 24.76 -6.58 -26.60
CA HIS A 24 25.51 -6.24 -27.82
C HIS A 24 24.90 -6.85 -29.09
N LYS A 25 24.37 -8.08 -28.98
CA LYS A 25 23.67 -8.73 -30.10
C LYS A 25 22.42 -7.95 -30.51
N ILE A 26 21.59 -7.57 -29.54
CA ILE A 26 20.35 -6.81 -29.76
C ILE A 26 20.66 -5.39 -30.26
N MET A 27 21.74 -4.78 -29.78
CA MET A 27 22.22 -3.48 -30.25
C MET A 27 22.50 -3.48 -31.75
N GLY A 28 23.21 -4.49 -32.25
CA GLY A 28 23.51 -4.62 -33.68
C GLY A 28 22.29 -4.97 -34.53
N GLU A 29 21.43 -5.87 -34.05
CA GLU A 29 20.25 -6.36 -34.80
C GLU A 29 19.17 -5.29 -34.98
N TYR A 30 18.95 -4.45 -33.96
CA TYR A 30 17.86 -3.46 -33.95
C TYR A 30 18.35 -2.00 -34.04
N SER A 31 19.64 -1.79 -34.28
CA SER A 31 20.26 -0.45 -34.41
C SER A 31 19.99 0.44 -33.18
N ILE A 32 20.15 -0.14 -31.99
CA ILE A 32 19.97 0.58 -30.72
C ILE A 32 21.19 1.44 -30.45
N TYR A 33 20.98 2.67 -30.01
CA TYR A 33 22.09 3.57 -29.67
C TYR A 33 22.92 3.00 -28.49
N PRO A 34 24.26 3.08 -28.52
CA PRO A 34 25.12 2.50 -27.49
C PRO A 34 24.76 2.92 -26.06
N VAL A 35 24.38 4.18 -25.87
CA VAL A 35 23.97 4.73 -24.56
C VAL A 35 22.74 4.00 -24.01
N VAL A 36 21.77 3.68 -24.87
CA VAL A 36 20.57 2.93 -24.46
C VAL A 36 20.93 1.48 -24.14
N ALA A 37 21.79 0.86 -24.96
CA ALA A 37 22.24 -0.50 -24.73
C ALA A 37 22.98 -0.65 -23.38
N GLU A 38 23.86 0.30 -23.03
CA GLU A 38 24.55 0.30 -21.73
C GLU A 38 23.59 0.40 -20.54
N GLU A 39 22.48 1.15 -20.69
CA GLU A 39 21.46 1.25 -19.64
C GLU A 39 20.71 -0.06 -19.41
N LEU A 40 20.54 -0.92 -20.42
CA LEU A 40 19.85 -2.22 -20.26
C LEU A 40 20.62 -3.22 -19.39
N LEU A 41 21.86 -2.93 -19.00
CA LEU A 41 22.69 -3.84 -18.20
C LEU A 41 22.36 -3.77 -16.70
N MET A 42 21.80 -2.66 -16.24
CA MET A 42 21.54 -2.44 -14.82
C MET A 42 20.32 -1.54 -14.63
N PRO A 43 19.50 -1.80 -13.59
CA PRO A 43 18.34 -0.98 -13.33
C PRO A 43 18.71 0.49 -13.06
N THR A 44 17.95 1.40 -13.64
CA THR A 44 17.99 2.83 -13.41
C THR A 44 17.00 3.27 -12.33
N MET A 45 17.14 4.52 -11.86
CA MET A 45 16.26 5.08 -10.83
C MET A 45 15.19 6.02 -11.40
N LYS A 46 15.19 6.28 -12.71
CA LYS A 46 14.44 7.38 -13.31
C LYS A 46 13.58 6.92 -14.50
N PRO A 47 12.29 6.60 -14.25
CA PRO A 47 11.28 6.46 -15.28
C PRO A 47 11.29 7.66 -16.24
N ARG A 48 11.30 7.39 -17.55
CA ARG A 48 11.34 8.43 -18.59
C ARG A 48 10.91 7.89 -19.96
N VAL A 49 10.72 8.80 -20.91
CA VAL A 49 10.51 8.48 -22.33
C VAL A 49 11.51 9.27 -23.17
N ASP A 50 12.24 8.56 -24.03
CA ASP A 50 13.16 9.13 -24.99
C ASP A 50 12.76 8.70 -26.41
N ILE A 51 12.71 9.65 -27.36
CA ILE A 51 12.39 9.38 -28.77
C ILE A 51 13.68 9.29 -29.57
N TYR A 52 13.86 8.18 -30.27
CA TYR A 52 14.92 7.98 -31.25
C TYR A 52 14.32 7.82 -32.65
N ASP A 53 15.18 7.77 -33.67
CA ASP A 53 14.74 7.72 -35.08
C ASP A 53 13.93 6.46 -35.40
N ASN A 54 14.30 5.33 -34.79
CA ASN A 54 13.77 4.00 -35.12
C ASN A 54 12.95 3.36 -33.99
N TYR A 55 12.87 3.98 -32.82
CA TYR A 55 12.15 3.46 -31.66
C TYR A 55 11.88 4.53 -30.60
N ILE A 56 10.97 4.21 -29.69
CA ILE A 56 10.74 4.96 -28.45
C ILE A 56 11.28 4.12 -27.29
N TYR A 57 12.10 4.72 -26.44
CA TYR A 57 12.61 4.09 -25.21
C TYR A 57 11.80 4.58 -24.02
N ILE A 58 11.26 3.66 -23.24
CA ILE A 58 10.35 3.95 -22.12
C ILE A 58 10.81 3.15 -20.92
N ILE A 59 10.98 3.82 -19.78
CA ILE A 59 11.32 3.20 -18.51
C ILE A 59 10.15 3.40 -17.55
N LEU A 60 9.62 2.30 -16.99
CA LEU A 60 8.53 2.33 -16.00
C LEU A 60 8.86 1.46 -14.79
N HIS A 61 8.41 1.90 -13.62
CA HIS A 61 8.66 1.20 -12.36
C HIS A 61 7.36 0.68 -11.75
N PHE A 62 7.32 -0.61 -11.49
CA PHE A 62 6.17 -1.26 -10.87
C PHE A 62 6.54 -1.66 -9.43
N PRO A 63 5.59 -1.65 -8.48
CA PRO A 63 5.83 -2.26 -7.18
C PRO A 63 6.08 -3.76 -7.36
N ALA A 64 6.90 -4.35 -6.49
CA ALA A 64 7.12 -5.79 -6.52
C ALA A 64 5.80 -6.55 -6.26
N PHE A 65 5.44 -7.44 -7.19
CA PHE A 65 4.28 -8.31 -7.03
C PHE A 65 4.57 -9.37 -5.94
N ARG A 66 3.55 -9.81 -5.18
CA ARG A 66 3.75 -10.71 -4.01
C ARG A 66 4.44 -12.04 -4.33
N HIS A 67 4.41 -12.48 -5.59
CA HIS A 67 5.03 -13.71 -6.08
C HIS A 67 6.43 -13.50 -6.71
N THR A 68 7.01 -12.31 -6.54
CA THR A 68 8.37 -12.01 -7.01
C THR A 68 9.40 -12.59 -6.06
N HIS A 69 10.36 -13.36 -6.57
CA HIS A 69 11.44 -13.95 -5.76
C HIS A 69 12.61 -12.98 -5.43
N GLY A 70 12.42 -11.67 -5.60
CA GLY A 70 13.44 -10.63 -5.48
C GLY A 70 13.34 -9.80 -4.19
N SER A 71 14.46 -9.18 -3.78
CA SER A 71 14.52 -8.30 -2.61
C SER A 71 14.18 -6.83 -2.91
N GLN A 72 14.01 -6.47 -4.19
CA GLN A 72 13.73 -5.10 -4.60
C GLN A 72 12.26 -4.77 -4.38
N GLN A 73 11.99 -3.58 -3.83
CA GLN A 73 10.62 -3.10 -3.59
C GLN A 73 9.95 -2.59 -4.88
N ASN A 74 10.76 -2.14 -5.84
CA ASN A 74 10.33 -1.67 -7.15
C ASN A 74 11.02 -2.49 -8.23
N GLN A 75 10.27 -2.85 -9.27
CA GLN A 75 10.72 -3.57 -10.44
C GLN A 75 10.68 -2.63 -11.64
N GLU A 76 11.83 -2.41 -12.25
CA GLU A 76 11.93 -1.66 -13.49
C GLU A 76 11.62 -2.55 -14.69
N VAL A 77 10.90 -1.97 -15.64
CA VAL A 77 10.71 -2.53 -16.96
C VAL A 77 11.06 -1.48 -17.99
N ASP A 78 12.09 -1.79 -18.76
CA ASP A 78 12.51 -1.02 -19.92
C ASP A 78 11.76 -1.54 -21.15
N PHE A 79 11.25 -0.62 -21.96
CA PHE A 79 10.59 -0.92 -23.22
C PHE A 79 11.26 -0.13 -24.35
N ILE A 80 11.82 -0.84 -25.33
CA ILE A 80 12.24 -0.26 -26.60
C ILE A 80 11.19 -0.65 -27.63
N VAL A 81 10.39 0.32 -28.08
CA VAL A 81 9.24 0.09 -28.96
C VAL A 81 9.55 0.66 -30.35
N GLY A 82 9.85 -0.21 -31.30
CA GLY A 82 10.00 0.11 -32.72
C GLY A 82 8.70 -0.02 -33.50
N LYS A 83 8.78 0.05 -34.83
CA LYS A 83 7.62 -0.20 -35.71
C LYS A 83 7.28 -1.68 -35.78
N ASP A 84 8.28 -2.53 -35.96
CA ASP A 84 8.10 -3.98 -36.18
C ASP A 84 8.74 -4.82 -35.06
N PHE A 85 9.15 -4.18 -33.96
CA PHE A 85 9.72 -4.88 -32.82
C PHE A 85 9.44 -4.19 -31.50
N ILE A 86 9.46 -4.97 -30.42
CA ILE A 86 9.47 -4.48 -29.04
C ILE A 86 10.50 -5.28 -28.24
N ILE A 87 11.34 -4.60 -27.48
CA ILE A 87 12.28 -5.24 -26.55
C ILE A 87 11.86 -4.84 -25.14
N THR A 88 11.67 -5.84 -24.28
CA THR A 88 11.44 -5.64 -22.84
C THR A 88 12.68 -6.06 -22.08
N THR A 89 13.17 -5.23 -21.16
CA THR A 89 14.24 -5.61 -20.23
C THR A 89 13.71 -5.54 -18.80
N ARG A 90 13.98 -6.58 -18.02
CA ARG A 90 13.64 -6.68 -16.60
C ARG A 90 14.79 -7.31 -15.83
N TYR A 91 14.94 -6.95 -14.57
CA TYR A 91 16.04 -7.43 -13.71
C TYR A 91 15.59 -8.44 -12.64
N ASP A 92 14.28 -8.62 -12.52
CA ASP A 92 13.64 -9.62 -11.66
C ASP A 92 12.50 -10.29 -12.43
N THR A 93 11.99 -11.41 -11.93
CA THR A 93 10.81 -12.07 -12.50
C THR A 93 9.57 -11.19 -12.36
N ILE A 94 8.89 -10.89 -13.47
CA ILE A 94 7.65 -10.11 -13.49
C ILE A 94 6.52 -10.98 -14.00
N ASP A 95 5.74 -11.51 -13.07
CA ASP A 95 4.62 -12.42 -13.30
C ASP A 95 3.65 -11.99 -14.42
N PRO A 96 3.23 -10.71 -14.49
CA PRO A 96 2.37 -10.25 -15.57
C PRO A 96 2.98 -10.38 -16.97
N LEU A 97 4.29 -10.15 -17.12
CA LEU A 97 5.02 -10.30 -18.39
C LEU A 97 5.19 -11.77 -18.77
N HIS A 98 5.49 -12.64 -17.80
CA HIS A 98 5.54 -14.08 -18.04
C HIS A 98 4.16 -14.67 -18.37
N LYS A 99 3.07 -14.15 -17.78
CA LYS A 99 1.71 -14.49 -18.21
C LYS A 99 1.39 -13.95 -19.61
N PHE A 100 1.94 -12.79 -19.96
CA PHE A 100 1.78 -12.20 -21.28
C PHE A 100 2.50 -13.01 -22.37
N SER A 101 3.69 -13.56 -22.11
CA SER A 101 4.38 -14.44 -23.06
C SER A 101 3.57 -15.65 -23.49
N LYS A 102 2.96 -16.35 -22.53
CA LYS A 102 2.08 -17.49 -22.82
C LYS A 102 0.88 -17.11 -23.69
N VAL A 103 0.32 -15.92 -23.47
CA VAL A 103 -0.81 -15.42 -24.25
C VAL A 103 -0.38 -15.04 -25.67
N PHE A 104 0.82 -14.50 -25.81
CA PHE A 104 1.44 -14.17 -27.09
C PHE A 104 1.72 -15.43 -27.92
N GLU A 105 2.28 -16.48 -27.31
CA GLU A 105 2.55 -17.78 -27.97
C GLU A 105 1.29 -18.47 -28.51
N VAL A 106 0.17 -18.36 -27.79
CA VAL A 106 -1.08 -19.04 -28.14
C VAL A 106 -1.88 -18.26 -29.22
N ASN A 107 -1.35 -17.15 -29.74
CA ASN A 107 -1.93 -16.30 -30.81
C ASN A 107 -3.36 -15.76 -30.54
N SER A 108 -3.96 -16.06 -29.38
CA SER A 108 -5.40 -15.89 -29.13
C SER A 108 -5.89 -14.45 -29.02
N ILE A 109 -5.00 -13.51 -28.65
CA ILE A 109 -5.31 -12.07 -28.61
C ILE A 109 -4.98 -11.41 -29.95
N LEU A 110 -4.00 -11.95 -30.67
CA LEU A 110 -3.35 -11.29 -31.80
C LEU A 110 -4.23 -11.22 -33.05
N ASP A 111 -4.98 -12.29 -33.35
CA ASP A 111 -5.84 -12.35 -34.54
C ASP A 111 -7.12 -11.49 -34.47
N LYS A 112 -7.52 -11.04 -33.27
CA LYS A 112 -8.78 -10.29 -33.06
C LYS A 112 -8.59 -8.80 -32.77
N SER A 113 -7.36 -8.33 -32.58
CA SER A 113 -7.08 -7.03 -31.97
C SER A 113 -6.40 -6.01 -32.90
N GLY A 114 -6.15 -6.35 -34.17
CA GLY A 114 -5.56 -5.42 -35.14
C GLY A 114 -4.09 -5.11 -34.88
N ILE A 115 -3.35 -6.05 -34.28
CA ILE A 115 -1.90 -5.95 -34.03
C ILE A 115 -1.09 -5.85 -35.34
N ASP A 116 -1.72 -6.08 -36.48
CA ASP A 116 -1.19 -6.05 -37.85
C ASP A 116 -0.61 -4.68 -38.31
N LYS A 117 -0.58 -3.66 -37.43
CA LYS A 117 -0.18 -2.28 -37.78
C LYS A 117 1.23 -1.90 -37.33
N HIS A 118 1.60 -2.16 -36.07
CA HIS A 118 2.95 -1.90 -35.50
C HIS A 118 3.08 -2.41 -34.05
N ALA A 119 4.32 -2.55 -33.57
CA ALA A 119 4.66 -3.06 -32.24
C ALA A 119 4.16 -2.20 -31.07
N GLY A 120 3.81 -0.93 -31.29
CA GLY A 120 3.11 -0.10 -30.31
C GLY A 120 1.83 -0.73 -29.73
N TYR A 121 1.11 -1.55 -30.52
CA TYR A 121 -0.05 -2.29 -29.99
C TYR A 121 0.35 -3.38 -28.99
N ILE A 122 1.52 -4.02 -29.17
CA ILE A 122 2.03 -4.99 -28.18
C ILE A 122 2.35 -4.28 -26.87
N PHE A 123 3.03 -3.14 -26.93
CA PHE A 123 3.27 -2.29 -25.76
C PHE A 123 1.95 -1.96 -25.04
N PHE A 124 0.93 -1.54 -25.78
CA PHE A 124 -0.40 -1.29 -25.24
C PHE A 124 -0.97 -2.47 -24.45
N PHE A 125 -0.96 -3.68 -25.02
CA PHE A 125 -1.49 -4.86 -24.34
C PHE A 125 -0.65 -5.28 -23.13
N MET A 126 0.68 -5.16 -23.20
CA MET A 126 1.56 -5.43 -22.07
C MET A 126 1.27 -4.49 -20.90
N ILE A 127 1.17 -3.18 -21.17
CA ILE A 127 0.88 -2.18 -20.15
C ILE A 127 -0.49 -2.39 -19.53
N LYS A 128 -1.52 -2.70 -20.33
CA LYS A 128 -2.84 -3.09 -19.78
C LYS A 128 -2.74 -4.31 -18.87
N LYS A 129 -1.93 -5.31 -19.24
CA LYS A 129 -1.75 -6.51 -18.42
C LYS A 129 -1.03 -6.20 -17.10
N LEU A 130 -0.04 -5.32 -17.13
CA LEU A 130 0.68 -4.83 -15.94
C LEU A 130 -0.26 -4.05 -15.01
N TYR A 131 -1.02 -3.08 -15.52
CA TYR A 131 -1.98 -2.33 -14.70
C TYR A 131 -3.08 -3.23 -14.13
N LYS A 132 -3.62 -4.18 -14.91
CA LYS A 132 -4.59 -5.15 -14.40
C LYS A 132 -4.03 -6.01 -13.27
N ALA A 133 -2.76 -6.37 -13.34
CA ALA A 133 -2.13 -7.09 -12.24
C ALA A 133 -2.01 -6.23 -10.98
N LEU A 134 -1.73 -4.93 -11.11
CA LEU A 134 -1.76 -4.00 -9.97
C LEU A 134 -3.15 -3.90 -9.36
N GLU A 135 -4.21 -3.87 -10.16
CA GLU A 135 -5.59 -3.87 -9.66
C GLU A 135 -5.88 -5.11 -8.81
N HIS A 136 -5.49 -6.29 -9.30
CA HIS A 136 -5.65 -7.53 -8.52
C HIS A 136 -4.84 -7.50 -7.21
N GLU A 137 -3.66 -6.86 -7.17
CA GLU A 137 -2.92 -6.70 -5.91
C GLU A 137 -3.63 -5.74 -4.94
N LEU A 138 -4.25 -4.68 -5.47
CA LEU A 138 -5.03 -3.72 -4.68
C LEU A 138 -6.31 -4.36 -4.10
N GLU A 139 -6.92 -5.34 -4.76
CA GLU A 139 -8.06 -6.10 -4.22
C GLU A 139 -7.70 -6.79 -2.88
N TYR A 140 -6.48 -7.33 -2.74
CA TYR A 140 -6.04 -7.89 -1.45
C TYR A 140 -5.87 -6.83 -0.36
N ILE A 141 -5.50 -5.60 -0.74
CA ILE A 141 -5.40 -4.49 0.21
C ILE A 141 -6.80 -4.07 0.65
N ASP A 142 -7.77 -4.03 -0.26
CA ASP A 142 -9.18 -3.75 0.05
C ASP A 142 -9.74 -4.77 1.06
N ASP A 143 -9.49 -6.07 0.84
CA ASP A 143 -9.91 -7.13 1.77
C ASP A 143 -9.20 -7.03 3.13
N ALA A 144 -7.92 -6.64 3.15
CA ALA A 144 -7.19 -6.40 4.38
C ALA A 144 -7.77 -5.20 5.16
N LEU A 145 -8.13 -4.12 4.48
CA LEU A 145 -8.77 -2.95 5.09
C LEU A 145 -10.14 -3.30 5.71
N LYS A 146 -10.98 -4.09 5.00
CA LYS A 146 -12.26 -4.57 5.53
C LYS A 146 -12.08 -5.47 6.77
N THR A 147 -11.07 -6.33 6.74
CA THR A 147 -10.74 -7.20 7.88
C THR A 147 -10.33 -6.36 9.08
N ILE A 148 -9.45 -5.37 8.86
CA ILE A 148 -9.02 -4.42 9.90
C ILE A 148 -10.22 -3.69 10.48
N GLU A 149 -11.09 -3.13 9.63
CA GLU A 149 -12.30 -2.44 10.08
C GLU A 149 -13.16 -3.34 10.98
N PHE A 150 -13.45 -4.56 10.52
CA PHE A 150 -14.23 -5.53 11.29
C PHE A 150 -13.59 -5.83 12.66
N ASP A 151 -12.27 -6.05 12.70
CA ASP A 151 -11.56 -6.39 13.93
C ASP A 151 -11.45 -5.22 14.92
N ILE A 152 -11.32 -3.98 14.41
CA ILE A 152 -11.39 -2.76 15.24
C ILE A 152 -12.71 -2.73 16.01
N PHE A 153 -13.84 -2.95 15.33
CA PHE A 153 -15.16 -2.90 15.95
C PHE A 153 -15.49 -4.11 16.83
N ASN A 154 -14.78 -5.23 16.65
CA ASN A 154 -14.92 -6.42 17.50
C ASN A 154 -13.97 -6.45 18.71
N GLY A 155 -13.22 -5.36 18.96
CA GLY A 155 -12.42 -5.21 20.16
C GLY A 155 -10.97 -5.70 20.06
N HIS A 156 -10.46 -5.90 18.84
CA HIS A 156 -9.07 -6.27 18.54
C HIS A 156 -8.22 -5.04 18.12
N GLU A 157 -8.56 -3.84 18.60
CA GLU A 157 -7.94 -2.58 18.16
C GLU A 157 -6.42 -2.49 18.41
N LYS A 158 -5.88 -3.26 19.37
CA LYS A 158 -4.43 -3.25 19.67
C LYS A 158 -3.64 -4.02 18.63
N GLU A 159 -4.16 -5.18 18.22
CA GLU A 159 -3.60 -6.05 17.21
C GLU A 159 -3.61 -5.35 15.83
N MET A 160 -4.68 -4.59 15.56
CA MET A 160 -4.86 -3.89 14.28
C MET A 160 -3.83 -2.80 13.99
N VAL A 161 -3.09 -2.31 15.00
CA VAL A 161 -2.01 -1.34 14.79
C VAL A 161 -0.93 -1.89 13.84
N ILE A 162 -0.57 -3.16 13.99
CA ILE A 162 0.44 -3.81 13.14
C ILE A 162 -0.11 -3.98 11.72
N SER A 163 -1.34 -4.48 11.60
CA SER A 163 -2.01 -4.67 10.30
C SER A 163 -2.13 -3.36 9.53
N LEU A 164 -2.55 -2.27 10.18
CA LEU A 164 -2.60 -0.92 9.60
C LEU A 164 -1.22 -0.44 9.14
N SER A 165 -0.16 -0.74 9.91
CA SER A 165 1.21 -0.37 9.52
C SER A 165 1.68 -1.13 8.28
N ILE A 166 1.35 -2.42 8.15
CA ILE A 166 1.69 -3.24 6.98
C ILE A 166 0.97 -2.69 5.74
N VAL A 167 -0.35 -2.52 5.82
CA VAL A 167 -1.16 -1.95 4.72
C VAL A 167 -0.68 -0.56 4.33
N SER A 168 -0.34 0.29 5.32
CA SER A 168 0.21 1.62 5.04
C SER A 168 1.53 1.55 4.28
N LYS A 169 2.41 0.60 4.63
CA LYS A 169 3.69 0.43 3.93
C LYS A 169 3.46 -0.03 2.49
N ASP A 170 2.58 -1.01 2.28
CA ASP A 170 2.27 -1.54 0.96
C ASP A 170 1.70 -0.43 0.06
N LEU A 171 0.67 0.31 0.51
CA LEU A 171 0.09 1.42 -0.25
C LEU A 171 1.10 2.52 -0.59
N LEU A 172 2.02 2.84 0.32
CA LEU A 172 3.08 3.81 0.04
C LEU A 172 4.08 3.31 -1.00
N ASN A 173 4.40 2.01 -1.01
CA ASN A 173 5.24 1.40 -2.04
C ASN A 173 4.57 1.49 -3.41
N PHE A 174 3.29 1.15 -3.52
CA PHE A 174 2.51 1.33 -4.76
C PHE A 174 2.54 2.78 -5.24
N LYS A 175 2.24 3.73 -4.34
CA LYS A 175 2.26 5.16 -4.66
C LYS A 175 3.64 5.65 -5.10
N GLN A 176 4.71 5.16 -4.47
CA GLN A 176 6.07 5.55 -4.80
C GLN A 176 6.52 5.01 -6.15
N ALA A 177 6.25 3.73 -6.44
CA ALA A 177 6.60 3.09 -7.71
C ALA A 177 5.94 3.81 -8.89
N LEU A 178 4.64 4.09 -8.79
CA LEU A 178 3.86 4.69 -9.86
C LEU A 178 3.98 6.21 -9.96
N ARG A 179 4.74 6.86 -9.07
CA ARG A 179 4.79 8.33 -8.92
C ARG A 179 5.04 9.07 -10.25
N LEU A 180 5.92 8.53 -11.08
CA LEU A 180 6.34 9.16 -12.33
C LEU A 180 5.59 8.64 -13.56
N HIS A 181 4.68 7.67 -13.41
CA HIS A 181 3.96 7.10 -14.55
C HIS A 181 3.12 8.15 -15.26
N LYS A 182 2.56 9.13 -14.54
CA LYS A 182 1.84 10.24 -15.18
C LYS A 182 2.74 10.96 -16.20
N ASP A 183 3.89 11.44 -15.75
CA ASP A 183 4.79 12.26 -16.55
C ASP A 183 5.36 11.45 -17.74
N VAL A 184 5.69 10.17 -17.49
CA VAL A 184 6.16 9.24 -18.53
C VAL A 184 5.07 8.98 -19.56
N LEU A 185 3.83 8.71 -19.15
CA LEU A 185 2.73 8.42 -20.07
C LEU A 185 2.26 9.65 -20.86
N GLU A 186 2.27 10.83 -20.25
CA GLU A 186 2.00 12.09 -20.95
C GLU A 186 3.11 12.40 -21.98
N SER A 187 4.37 12.13 -21.65
CA SER A 187 5.49 12.22 -22.60
C SER A 187 5.37 11.17 -23.72
N PHE A 188 4.95 9.95 -23.38
CA PHE A 188 4.67 8.88 -24.33
C PHE A 188 3.53 9.23 -25.27
N GLU A 189 2.52 9.99 -24.83
CA GLU A 189 1.46 10.43 -25.73
C GLU A 189 2.01 11.26 -26.89
N ILE A 190 2.87 12.25 -26.58
CA ILE A 190 3.50 13.10 -27.59
C ILE A 190 4.42 12.26 -28.49
N ALA A 191 5.25 11.41 -27.89
CA ALA A 191 6.19 10.54 -28.58
C ALA A 191 5.50 9.53 -29.50
N GLY A 192 4.51 8.82 -28.97
CA GLY A 192 3.76 7.78 -29.64
C GLY A 192 2.94 8.31 -30.81
N LEU A 193 2.31 9.48 -30.67
CA LEU A 193 1.60 10.11 -31.80
C LEU A 193 2.55 10.53 -32.91
N LYS A 194 3.73 11.06 -32.57
CA LYS A 194 4.75 11.43 -33.55
C LYS A 194 5.29 10.21 -34.30
N PHE A 195 5.48 9.09 -33.61
CA PHE A 195 6.16 7.91 -34.15
C PHE A 195 5.22 6.91 -34.83
N PHE A 196 4.03 6.66 -34.25
CA PHE A 196 3.02 5.71 -34.74
C PHE A 196 1.84 6.37 -35.47
N GLY A 197 1.67 7.69 -35.34
CA GLY A 197 0.60 8.45 -35.96
C GLY A 197 -0.70 8.52 -35.13
N ASN A 198 -1.64 9.35 -35.60
CA ASN A 198 -2.85 9.71 -34.84
C ASN A 198 -3.84 8.56 -34.62
N LEU A 199 -3.74 7.48 -35.41
CA LEU A 199 -4.63 6.32 -35.25
C LEU A 199 -4.38 5.57 -33.92
N PHE A 200 -3.20 5.75 -33.31
CA PHE A 200 -2.82 5.12 -32.04
C PHE A 200 -3.23 5.93 -30.80
N LEU A 201 -3.87 7.09 -30.99
CA LEU A 201 -4.29 7.96 -29.89
C LEU A 201 -5.23 7.26 -28.91
N HIS A 202 -6.14 6.43 -29.43
CA HIS A 202 -7.13 5.75 -28.60
C HIS A 202 -6.48 4.79 -27.60
N GLU A 203 -5.51 3.99 -28.07
CA GLU A 203 -4.77 3.04 -27.25
C GLU A 203 -3.92 3.75 -26.20
N ILE A 204 -3.22 4.83 -26.57
CA ILE A 204 -2.46 5.67 -25.63
C ILE A 204 -3.38 6.23 -24.54
N LYS A 205 -4.52 6.83 -24.92
CA LYS A 205 -5.48 7.37 -23.96
C LYS A 205 -6.06 6.30 -23.06
N SER A 206 -6.26 5.09 -23.58
CA SER A 206 -6.67 3.95 -22.75
C SER A 206 -5.59 3.62 -21.71
N ILE A 207 -4.30 3.55 -22.05
CA ILE A 207 -3.22 3.32 -21.07
C ILE A 207 -3.23 4.38 -19.96
N ILE A 208 -3.32 5.65 -20.35
CA ILE A 208 -3.38 6.77 -19.40
C ILE A 208 -4.59 6.63 -18.47
N GLY A 209 -5.74 6.22 -19.00
CA GLY A 209 -6.94 5.94 -18.22
C GLY A 209 -6.76 4.80 -17.21
N GLU A 210 -6.10 3.70 -17.59
CA GLU A 210 -5.78 2.59 -16.69
C GLU A 210 -4.87 3.05 -15.54
N TYR A 211 -3.86 3.87 -15.83
CA TYR A 211 -3.02 4.49 -14.80
C TYR A 211 -3.84 5.34 -13.82
N TYR A 212 -4.68 6.24 -14.32
CA TYR A 212 -5.49 7.11 -13.46
C TYR A 212 -6.45 6.32 -12.58
N ARG A 213 -7.01 5.21 -13.09
CA ARG A 213 -7.87 4.32 -12.32
C ARG A 213 -7.10 3.67 -11.17
N VAL A 214 -5.95 3.04 -11.45
CA VAL A 214 -5.10 2.42 -10.44
C VAL A 214 -4.62 3.43 -9.40
N ASN A 215 -4.14 4.60 -9.84
CA ASN A 215 -3.67 5.66 -8.93
C ASN A 215 -4.82 6.24 -8.08
N GLY A 216 -6.03 6.33 -8.63
CA GLY A 216 -7.24 6.69 -7.91
C GLY A 216 -7.56 5.69 -6.80
N THR A 217 -7.54 4.39 -7.10
CA THR A 217 -7.76 3.32 -6.12
C THR A 217 -6.73 3.36 -4.99
N ILE A 218 -5.44 3.52 -5.32
CA ILE A 218 -4.37 3.68 -4.31
C ILE A 218 -4.65 4.87 -3.40
N SER A 219 -5.06 6.00 -3.96
CA SER A 219 -5.36 7.20 -3.19
C SER A 219 -6.55 6.99 -2.25
N ALA A 220 -7.63 6.37 -2.75
CA ALA A 220 -8.80 6.03 -1.96
C ALA A 220 -8.45 5.08 -0.79
N HIS A 221 -7.67 4.02 -1.03
CA HIS A 221 -7.24 3.11 0.02
C HIS A 221 -6.31 3.77 1.05
N ILE A 222 -5.45 4.71 0.65
CA ILE A 222 -4.63 5.49 1.60
C ILE A 222 -5.52 6.32 2.52
N ASP A 223 -6.56 6.94 1.98
CA ASP A 223 -7.49 7.75 2.77
C ASP A 223 -8.32 6.88 3.72
N SER A 224 -8.84 5.73 3.26
CA SER A 224 -9.52 4.75 4.13
C SER A 224 -8.61 4.21 5.22
N MET A 225 -7.35 3.86 4.90
CA MET A 225 -6.37 3.42 5.89
C MET A 225 -6.11 4.47 6.97
N ARG A 226 -6.04 5.75 6.58
CA ARG A 226 -5.87 6.87 7.52
C ARG A 226 -7.06 7.01 8.45
N GLU A 227 -8.26 6.95 7.92
CA GLU A 227 -9.51 7.00 8.69
C GLU A 227 -9.62 5.83 9.68
N LEU A 228 -9.32 4.61 9.24
CA LEU A 228 -9.31 3.43 10.12
C LEU A 228 -8.28 3.58 11.23
N ARG A 229 -7.09 4.12 10.94
CA ARG A 229 -6.07 4.38 11.96
C ARG A 229 -6.51 5.42 12.99
N GLU A 230 -7.16 6.50 12.56
CA GLU A 230 -7.71 7.52 13.46
C GLU A 230 -8.85 6.96 14.33
N THR A 231 -9.72 6.15 13.74
CA THR A 231 -10.80 5.44 14.43
C THR A 231 -10.25 4.47 15.48
N ASN A 232 -9.25 3.66 15.09
CA ASN A 232 -8.57 2.73 15.98
C ASN A 232 -7.96 3.46 17.20
N ASN A 233 -7.22 4.55 16.95
CA ASN A 233 -6.63 5.36 18.01
C ASN A 233 -7.69 5.97 18.95
N SER A 234 -8.82 6.39 18.39
CA SER A 234 -9.94 6.94 19.17
C SER A 234 -10.59 5.89 20.07
N ILE A 235 -10.76 4.65 19.59
CA ILE A 235 -11.28 3.53 20.38
C ILE A 235 -10.30 3.15 21.50
N VAL A 236 -9.00 3.03 21.18
CA VAL A 236 -7.96 2.75 22.17
C VAL A 236 -7.95 3.82 23.26
N SER A 237 -7.98 5.10 22.88
CA SER A 237 -8.02 6.24 23.81
C SER A 237 -9.29 6.22 24.68
N THR A 238 -10.45 5.91 24.08
CA THR A 238 -11.72 5.81 24.83
C THR A 238 -11.65 4.70 25.87
N LYS A 239 -11.16 3.51 25.51
CA LYS A 239 -10.96 2.40 26.46
C LYS A 239 -9.97 2.75 27.57
N GLN A 240 -8.87 3.43 27.24
CA GLN A 240 -7.92 3.92 28.24
C GLN A 240 -8.59 4.90 29.22
N ASN A 241 -9.41 5.83 28.71
CA ASN A 241 -10.16 6.76 29.55
C ASN A 241 -11.16 6.04 30.46
N GLU A 242 -11.83 4.99 29.97
CA GLU A 242 -12.72 4.17 30.79
C GLU A 242 -11.98 3.42 31.91
N VAL A 243 -10.83 2.82 31.60
CA VAL A 243 -9.99 2.16 32.62
C VAL A 243 -9.51 3.16 33.67
N MET A 244 -9.02 4.32 33.25
CA MET A 244 -8.59 5.39 34.15
C MET A 244 -9.74 5.89 35.04
N LYS A 245 -10.94 5.99 34.50
CA LYS A 245 -12.16 6.36 35.23
C LYS A 245 -12.49 5.35 36.32
N VAL A 246 -12.46 4.04 36.01
CA VAL A 246 -12.70 2.97 36.99
C VAL A 246 -11.64 3.00 38.10
N LEU A 247 -10.35 3.11 37.75
CA LEU A 247 -9.28 3.20 38.73
C LEU A 247 -9.41 4.43 39.63
N THR A 248 -9.81 5.57 39.06
CA THR A 248 -10.05 6.81 39.80
C THR A 248 -11.22 6.64 40.78
N ILE A 249 -12.33 6.03 40.36
CA ILE A 249 -13.47 5.75 41.24
C ILE A 249 -13.02 4.85 42.41
N MET A 250 -12.28 3.78 42.13
CA MET A 250 -11.75 2.89 43.17
C MET A 250 -10.83 3.64 44.16
N ALA A 251 -9.92 4.49 43.67
CA ALA A 251 -9.02 5.27 44.51
C ALA A 251 -9.76 6.28 45.40
N PHE A 252 -10.71 7.03 44.83
CA PHE A 252 -11.50 8.01 45.59
C PHE A 252 -12.43 7.38 46.62
N VAL A 253 -12.90 6.15 46.39
CA VAL A 253 -13.65 5.39 47.39
C VAL A 253 -12.72 4.84 48.47
N THR A 254 -11.57 4.27 48.11
CA THR A 254 -10.73 3.52 49.07
C THR A 254 -9.77 4.40 49.88
N PHE A 255 -9.14 5.42 49.28
CA PHE A 255 -8.08 6.19 49.95
C PHE A 255 -8.59 6.98 51.16
N PRO A 256 -9.72 7.70 51.10
CA PRO A 256 -10.24 8.39 52.28
C PRO A 256 -10.69 7.42 53.37
N LEU A 257 -11.24 6.26 53.01
CA LEU A 257 -11.61 5.22 53.98
C LEU A 257 -10.38 4.64 54.67
N ALA A 258 -9.33 4.35 53.92
CA ALA A 258 -8.05 3.91 54.45
C ALA A 258 -7.42 4.97 55.36
N LEU A 259 -7.52 6.26 54.99
CA LEU A 259 -7.06 7.36 55.82
C LEU A 259 -7.83 7.44 57.14
N ILE A 260 -9.17 7.36 57.11
CA ILE A 260 -10.00 7.33 58.33
C ILE A 260 -9.60 6.14 59.20
N ALA A 261 -9.55 4.93 58.64
CA ALA A 261 -9.15 3.73 59.38
C ALA A 261 -7.73 3.86 59.97
N SER A 262 -6.79 4.44 59.22
CA SER A 262 -5.43 4.67 59.68
C SER A 262 -5.37 5.69 60.82
N ILE A 263 -6.12 6.79 60.76
CA ILE A 263 -6.20 7.80 61.82
C ILE A 263 -6.77 7.18 63.10
N PHE A 264 -7.86 6.42 62.98
CA PHE A 264 -8.49 5.76 64.12
C PHE A 264 -7.71 4.53 64.62
N GLY A 265 -6.75 4.03 63.84
CA GLY A 265 -5.79 2.99 64.24
C GLY A 265 -4.49 3.52 64.84
N MET A 266 -4.33 4.84 65.00
CA MET A 266 -3.13 5.43 65.61
C MET A 266 -3.08 5.15 67.11
N ASN A 267 -1.91 4.76 67.62
CA ASN A 267 -1.68 4.57 69.04
C ASN A 267 -1.34 5.91 69.72
N THR A 268 -2.36 6.70 70.06
CA THR A 268 -2.21 7.98 70.78
C THR A 268 -3.14 8.05 71.98
N ASP A 269 -2.69 8.72 73.05
CA ASP A 269 -3.41 8.76 74.34
C ASP A 269 -4.78 9.46 74.28
N TYR A 270 -5.00 10.35 73.31
CA TYR A 270 -6.25 11.08 73.14
C TYR A 270 -6.75 10.97 71.69
N LEU A 271 -7.54 9.94 71.40
CA LEU A 271 -8.31 9.85 70.16
C LEU A 271 -9.73 10.38 70.40
N PRO A 272 -10.21 11.38 69.64
CA PRO A 272 -11.62 11.75 69.70
C PRO A 272 -12.48 10.56 69.26
N ILE A 273 -13.66 10.38 69.88
CA ILE A 273 -14.66 9.32 69.59
C ILE A 273 -14.32 7.92 70.16
N VAL A 274 -13.05 7.51 70.23
CA VAL A 274 -12.64 6.17 70.70
C VAL A 274 -12.74 6.06 72.23
N GLY A 275 -13.32 4.97 72.73
CA GLY A 275 -13.55 4.73 74.17
C GLY A 275 -14.99 4.96 74.64
N HIS A 276 -15.89 5.39 73.75
CA HIS A 276 -17.34 5.43 74.00
C HIS A 276 -18.00 4.09 73.62
N THR A 277 -19.12 3.72 74.25
CA THR A 277 -19.81 2.43 74.02
C THR A 277 -20.22 2.14 72.58
N ASN A 278 -20.35 3.16 71.72
CA ASN A 278 -20.79 3.03 70.32
C ASN A 278 -19.74 3.53 69.32
N ASP A 279 -18.48 3.70 69.73
CA ASP A 279 -17.40 4.29 68.93
C ASP A 279 -17.19 3.61 67.56
N PHE A 280 -17.15 2.28 67.53
CA PHE A 280 -17.06 1.46 66.32
C PHE A 280 -18.16 1.80 65.31
N TRP A 281 -19.42 1.83 65.77
CA TRP A 281 -20.57 2.09 64.92
C TRP A 281 -20.60 3.52 64.39
N ILE A 282 -20.12 4.49 65.17
CA ILE A 282 -20.01 5.89 64.74
C ILE A 282 -19.00 6.02 63.60
N VAL A 283 -17.79 5.46 63.76
CA VAL A 283 -16.74 5.53 62.73
C VAL A 283 -17.19 4.85 61.43
N ILE A 284 -17.77 3.65 61.53
CA ILE A 284 -18.31 2.93 60.37
C ILE A 284 -19.44 3.72 59.69
N SER A 285 -20.33 4.36 60.45
CA SER A 285 -21.41 5.18 59.89
C SER A 285 -20.88 6.37 59.10
N VAL A 286 -19.85 7.05 59.63
CA VAL A 286 -19.19 8.17 58.93
C VAL A 286 -18.53 7.70 57.63
N MET A 287 -17.79 6.58 57.68
CA MET A 287 -17.18 5.95 56.50
C MET A 287 -18.22 5.58 55.44
N PHE A 288 -19.36 5.02 55.87
CA PHE A 288 -20.44 4.64 54.98
C PHE A 288 -21.12 5.84 54.31
N ILE A 289 -21.45 6.89 55.09
CA ILE A 289 -22.05 8.14 54.56
C ILE A 289 -21.10 8.80 53.56
N PHE A 290 -19.81 8.84 53.86
CA PHE A 290 -18.79 9.40 52.98
C PHE A 290 -18.71 8.63 51.65
N THR A 291 -18.68 7.30 51.73
CA THR A 291 -18.69 6.43 50.55
C THR A 291 -19.91 6.69 49.67
N ILE A 292 -21.11 6.72 50.26
CA ILE A 292 -22.35 7.01 49.54
C ILE A 292 -22.28 8.39 48.86
N SER A 293 -21.76 9.39 49.56
CA SER A 293 -21.66 10.75 49.05
C SER A 293 -20.75 10.83 47.81
N ILE A 294 -19.61 10.13 47.82
CA ILE A 294 -18.74 10.02 46.64
C ILE A 294 -19.42 9.28 45.49
N LEU A 295 -20.10 8.16 45.78
CA LEU A 295 -20.80 7.39 44.74
C LEU A 295 -21.92 8.21 44.08
N ILE A 296 -22.67 8.98 44.86
CA ILE A 296 -23.69 9.90 44.35
C ILE A 296 -23.05 10.97 43.45
N LEU A 297 -21.92 11.55 43.88
CA LEU A 297 -21.20 12.55 43.09
C LEU A 297 -20.72 11.98 41.75
N PHE A 298 -20.16 10.76 41.74
CA PHE A 298 -19.74 10.11 40.49
C PHE A 298 -20.91 9.75 39.59
N LYS A 299 -22.03 9.27 40.13
CA LYS A 299 -23.26 9.04 39.36
C LYS A 299 -23.79 10.34 38.73
N TYR A 300 -23.79 11.45 39.49
CA TYR A 300 -24.22 12.75 38.98
C TYR A 300 -23.34 13.24 37.82
N LYS A 301 -22.02 13.03 37.91
CA LYS A 301 -21.07 13.37 36.83
C LYS A 301 -21.12 12.41 35.63
N LYS A 302 -22.02 11.41 35.62
CA LYS A 302 -22.06 10.32 34.63
C LYS A 302 -20.74 9.54 34.57
N TRP A 303 -20.05 9.51 35.70
CA TRP A 303 -18.83 8.73 35.83
C TRP A 303 -19.13 7.25 36.14
N LEU A 304 -20.34 7.02 36.64
CA LEU A 304 -20.97 5.74 36.92
C LEU A 304 -22.26 5.63 36.12
#